data_AF-A0A0B6YN42-F1
#
_entry.id   AF-A0A0B6YN42-F1
#
_cell.length_a   1.000
_cell.length_b   1.000
_cell.length_c   1.000
_cell.angle_alpha   90.00
_cell.angle_beta   90.00
_cell.angle_gamma   90.00
#
_symmetry.space_group_name_H-M   'P 1'
#
loop_
_entity.id
_entity.type
_entity.pdbx_description
1 polymer ?
#
loop_
_entity_poly.entity_id
_entity_poly.type
_entity_poly.pdbx_seq_one_letter_code
_entity_poly.pdbx_strand_id
1 'polypeptide(L)'
;MTSFKAQLLWDNITRQDLSAVHSMLESGHINLEERDTNGCTFLMVASEQGALSIVRELLQAGVDPNAVDNDNWNALLCASKEGHLEVVMELLEKSVNIEH
;
A
#
# COMPACT_ATOMS: atom_id res chain seq x y z
N MET A 1 11.28 -15.14 -1.10
CA MET A 1 11.16 -14.90 -2.55
C MET A 1 9.73 -14.47 -2.79
N THR A 2 9.53 -13.22 -3.19
CA THR A 2 8.22 -12.70 -3.57
C THR A 2 7.83 -13.19 -4.96
N SER A 3 6.53 -13.21 -5.26
CA SER A 3 6.02 -13.60 -6.58
C SER A 3 6.49 -12.63 -7.67
N PHE A 4 6.69 -13.13 -8.90
CA PHE A 4 7.00 -12.27 -10.05
C PHE A 4 5.95 -11.16 -10.25
N LYS A 5 4.67 -11.47 -10.00
CA LYS A 5 3.59 -10.49 -10.07
C LYS A 5 3.70 -9.42 -8.98
N ALA A 6 4.10 -9.82 -7.78
CA ALA A 6 4.32 -8.91 -6.67
C ALA A 6 5.49 -7.97 -6.98
N GLN A 7 6.59 -8.51 -7.51
CA GLN A 7 7.73 -7.70 -7.99
C GLN A 7 7.32 -6.69 -9.06
N LEU A 8 6.49 -7.10 -10.02
CA LEU A 8 5.96 -6.20 -11.03
C LEU A 8 5.05 -5.12 -10.41
N LEU A 9 4.24 -5.46 -9.42
CA LEU A 9 3.38 -4.49 -8.75
C LEU A 9 4.19 -3.45 -7.96
N TRP A 10 5.22 -3.87 -7.22
CA TRP A 10 6.13 -2.93 -6.54
C TRP A 10 6.84 -1.99 -7.52
N ASP A 11 7.29 -2.49 -8.68
CA ASP A 11 7.90 -1.63 -9.70
C ASP A 11 6.92 -0.57 -10.19
N ASN A 12 5.68 -0.95 -10.49
CA ASN A 12 4.65 0.00 -10.92
C ASN A 12 4.29 1.01 -9.82
N ILE A 13 4.21 0.59 -8.55
CA ILE A 13 3.97 1.50 -7.43
C ILE A 13 5.15 2.47 -7.26
N THR A 14 6.38 1.98 -7.35
CA THR A 14 7.62 2.81 -7.31
C THR A 14 7.68 3.84 -8.43
N ARG A 15 7.07 3.51 -9.57
CA ARG A 15 6.95 4.40 -10.73
C ARG A 15 5.68 5.27 -10.69
N GLN A 16 4.85 5.12 -9.65
CA GLN A 16 3.55 5.75 -9.50
C GLN A 16 2.60 5.53 -10.70
N ASP A 17 2.69 4.36 -11.35
CA ASP A 17 1.83 4.02 -12.48
C ASP A 17 0.47 3.47 -12.00
N LEU A 18 -0.47 4.39 -11.78
CA LEU A 18 -1.83 4.07 -11.36
C LEU A 18 -2.56 3.16 -12.36
N SER A 19 -2.35 3.35 -13.67
CA SER A 19 -3.08 2.61 -14.70
C SER A 19 -2.67 1.14 -14.70
N ALA A 20 -1.37 0.88 -14.56
CA ALA A 20 -0.85 -0.48 -14.45
C ALA A 20 -1.29 -1.14 -13.14
N VAL A 21 -1.23 -0.42 -12.01
CA VAL A 21 -1.71 -0.91 -10.70
C VAL A 21 -3.19 -1.29 -10.80
N HIS A 22 -4.04 -0.42 -11.32
CA HIS A 22 -5.48 -0.68 -11.46
C HIS A 22 -5.77 -1.92 -12.32
N SER A 23 -5.16 -1.99 -13.51
CA SER A 23 -5.33 -3.16 -14.40
C SER A 23 -4.85 -4.46 -13.75
N MET A 24 -3.78 -4.40 -12.94
CA MET A 24 -3.27 -5.53 -12.18
C MET A 24 -4.25 -5.97 -11.08
N LEU A 25 -4.87 -5.02 -10.37
CA LEU A 25 -5.91 -5.30 -9.35
C LEU A 25 -7.16 -5.94 -9.98
N GLU A 26 -7.64 -5.40 -11.10
CA GLU A 26 -8.78 -5.95 -11.86
C GLU A 26 -8.52 -7.37 -12.35
N SER A 27 -7.26 -7.70 -12.67
CA SER A 27 -6.90 -9.05 -13.12
C SER A 27 -7.10 -10.12 -12.04
N GLY A 28 -7.26 -9.75 -10.75
CA GLY A 28 -7.74 -10.62 -9.67
C GLY A 28 -6.80 -11.77 -9.23
N HIS A 29 -5.57 -11.83 -9.75
CA HIS A 29 -4.62 -12.91 -9.47
C HIS A 29 -3.34 -12.43 -8.77
N ILE A 30 -3.46 -11.43 -7.91
CA ILE A 30 -2.35 -10.86 -7.14
C ILE A 30 -2.67 -10.96 -5.66
N ASN A 31 -1.70 -11.42 -4.87
CA ASN A 31 -1.78 -11.38 -3.42
C ASN A 31 -1.22 -10.05 -2.94
N LEU A 32 -2.09 -9.17 -2.45
CA LEU A 32 -1.73 -7.82 -1.99
C LEU A 32 -1.12 -7.80 -0.58
N GLU A 33 -1.17 -8.93 0.13
CA GLU A 33 -0.55 -9.09 1.45
C GLU A 33 0.87 -9.69 1.36
N GLU A 34 1.41 -9.82 0.14
CA GLU A 34 2.82 -10.18 -0.03
C GLU A 34 3.74 -9.11 0.57
N ARG A 35 4.79 -9.60 1.22
CA ARG A 35 5.81 -8.79 1.85
C ARG A 35 7.12 -8.94 1.12
N ASP A 36 7.83 -7.83 0.92
CA ASP A 36 9.17 -7.86 0.35
C ASP A 36 10.21 -8.41 1.37
N THR A 37 11.50 -8.33 1.02
CA THR A 37 12.58 -8.79 1.91
C THR A 37 12.69 -8.02 3.22
N ASN A 38 12.15 -6.80 3.27
CA ASN A 38 12.15 -5.93 4.44
C ASN A 38 10.85 -6.06 5.25
N GLY A 39 9.91 -6.91 4.79
CA GLY A 39 8.60 -7.05 5.41
C GLY A 39 7.59 -6.04 4.91
N CYS A 40 7.94 -5.19 3.95
CA CYS A 40 7.10 -4.10 3.47
C CYS A 40 5.96 -4.61 2.59
N THR A 41 4.76 -4.09 2.78
CA THR A 41 3.59 -4.32 1.92
C THR A 41 3.51 -3.29 0.80
N PHE A 42 2.66 -3.56 -0.21
CA PHE A 42 2.40 -2.57 -1.26
C PHE A 42 1.87 -1.24 -0.72
N LEU A 43 1.04 -1.30 0.33
CA LEU A 43 0.46 -0.12 0.95
C LEU A 43 1.53 0.74 1.62
N MET A 44 2.52 0.15 2.30
CA MET A 44 3.63 0.90 2.90
C MET A 44 4.44 1.64 1.84
N VAL A 45 4.79 0.96 0.75
CA VAL A 45 5.58 1.53 -0.35
C VAL A 45 4.82 2.65 -1.06
N ALA A 46 3.51 2.48 -1.29
CA ALA A 46 2.66 3.54 -1.85
C ALA A 46 2.52 4.74 -0.90
N SER A 47 2.48 4.46 0.41
CA SER A 47 2.32 5.49 1.45
C SER A 47 3.58 6.30 1.67
N GLU A 48 4.75 5.67 1.64
CA GLU A 48 6.06 6.32 1.67
C GLU A 48 6.24 7.27 0.48
N GLN A 49 5.68 6.94 -0.68
CA GLN A 49 5.76 7.78 -1.88
C GLN A 49 4.70 8.88 -1.97
N GLY A 50 3.74 8.91 -1.04
CA GLY A 50 2.63 9.86 -1.09
C GLY A 50 1.65 9.60 -2.24
N ALA A 51 1.62 8.38 -2.80
CA ALA A 51 0.81 8.04 -3.96
C ALA A 51 -0.67 7.82 -3.58
N LEU A 52 -1.39 8.89 -3.23
CA LEU A 52 -2.76 8.84 -2.71
C LEU A 52 -3.73 8.00 -3.56
N SER A 53 -3.67 8.14 -4.88
CA SER A 53 -4.54 7.38 -5.79
C SER A 53 -4.30 5.86 -5.69
N ILE A 54 -3.04 5.45 -5.58
CA ILE A 54 -2.65 4.04 -5.43
C ILE A 54 -3.05 3.54 -4.04
N VAL A 55 -2.83 4.34 -3.00
CA VAL A 55 -3.26 4.02 -1.63
C VAL A 55 -4.76 3.74 -1.58
N ARG A 56 -5.59 4.58 -2.22
CA ARG A 56 -7.04 4.39 -2.30
C ARG A 56 -7.44 3.10 -2.99
N GLU A 57 -6.83 2.79 -4.14
CA GLU A 57 -7.08 1.54 -4.88
C GLU A 57 -6.73 0.31 -4.02
N LEU A 58 -5.56 0.31 -3.37
CA LEU A 58 -5.13 -0.78 -2.50
C LEU A 58 -6.08 -0.95 -1.31
N LEU A 59 -6.49 0.13 -0.65
CA LEU A 59 -7.45 0.09 0.46
C LEU A 59 -8.83 -0.42 0.01
N GLN A 60 -9.28 -0.05 -1.19
CA GLN A 60 -10.53 -0.57 -1.77
C GLN A 60 -10.44 -2.07 -2.10
N ALA A 61 -9.24 -2.56 -2.42
CA ALA A 61 -8.99 -3.98 -2.62
C ALA A 61 -8.95 -4.79 -1.30
N GLY A 62 -9.11 -4.15 -0.14
CA GLY A 62 -9.27 -4.82 1.16
C GLY A 62 -7.97 -5.24 1.82
N VAL A 63 -6.86 -4.56 1.52
CA VAL A 63 -5.58 -4.79 2.20
C VAL A 63 -5.63 -4.39 3.68
N ASP A 64 -4.83 -5.02 4.52
CA ASP A 64 -4.70 -4.66 5.93
C ASP A 64 -3.85 -3.37 6.10
N PRO A 65 -4.46 -2.23 6.50
CA PRO A 65 -3.70 -0.99 6.70
C PRO A 65 -2.80 -1.01 7.93
N ASN A 66 -3.03 -1.96 8.86
CA ASN A 66 -2.29 -2.08 10.11
C ASN A 66 -1.13 -3.07 10.01
N ALA A 67 -0.91 -3.67 8.84
CA ALA A 67 0.26 -4.47 8.57
C ALA A 67 1.54 -3.70 8.95
N VAL A 68 2.48 -4.40 9.58
CA VAL A 68 3.81 -3.88 9.92
C VAL A 68 4.91 -4.62 9.17
N ASP A 69 6.01 -3.91 8.91
CA ASP A 69 7.26 -4.44 8.36
C ASP A 69 8.17 -5.01 9.46
N ASN A 70 9.40 -5.39 9.11
CA ASN A 70 10.37 -5.96 10.05
C ASN A 70 10.83 -4.98 11.15
N ASP A 71 10.70 -3.68 10.92
CA ASP A 71 11.06 -2.61 11.86
C ASP A 71 9.85 -2.10 12.66
N ASN A 72 8.70 -2.76 12.54
CA ASN A 72 7.40 -2.38 13.11
C ASN A 72 6.82 -1.07 12.54
N TRP A 73 7.17 -0.72 11.30
CA TRP A 73 6.57 0.39 10.59
C TRP A 73 5.33 -0.07 9.83
N ASN A 74 4.25 0.71 9.96
CA ASN A 74 3.04 0.55 9.16
C ASN A 74 2.93 1.66 8.12
N ALA A 75 1.98 1.52 7.20
CA ALA A 75 1.73 2.49 6.13
C ALA A 75 1.53 3.92 6.65
N LEU A 76 0.86 4.08 7.81
CA LEU A 76 0.62 5.37 8.44
C LEU A 76 1.92 6.03 8.92
N LEU A 77 2.82 5.27 9.54
CA LEU A 77 4.13 5.74 9.98
C LEU A 77 5.00 6.14 8.78
N CYS A 78 4.98 5.35 7.70
CA CYS A 78 5.68 5.67 6.45
C CYS A 78 5.20 7.02 5.87
N ALA A 79 3.90 7.20 5.68
CA ALA A 79 3.35 8.46 5.16
C ALA A 79 3.59 9.65 6.11
N SER A 80 3.53 9.43 7.42
CA SER A 80 3.74 10.48 8.43
C SER A 80 5.18 10.97 8.44
N LYS A 81 6.15 10.04 8.33
CA LYS A 81 7.58 10.36 8.29
C LYS A 81 7.93 11.22 7.09
N GLU A 82 7.37 10.90 5.92
CA GLU A 82 7.62 11.64 4.67
C GLU A 82 6.72 12.90 4.53
N GLY A 83 5.80 13.12 5.47
CA GLY A 83 4.96 14.33 5.52
C GLY A 83 3.77 14.32 4.55
N HIS A 84 3.35 13.16 4.06
CA HIS A 84 2.25 13.00 3.12
C HIS A 84 0.89 13.05 3.83
N LEU A 85 0.49 14.27 4.24
CA LEU A 85 -0.71 14.52 5.04
C LEU A 85 -1.99 13.92 4.42
N GLU A 86 -2.16 14.02 3.11
CA GLU A 86 -3.35 13.51 2.41
C GLU A 86 -3.45 11.98 2.51
N VAL A 87 -2.32 11.27 2.42
CA VAL A 87 -2.25 9.81 2.60
C VAL A 87 -2.50 9.43 4.05
N VAL A 88 -1.91 10.18 4.99
CA VAL A 88 -2.15 10.00 6.43
C VAL A 88 -3.64 10.11 6.76
N MET A 89 -4.32 11.14 6.22
CA MET A 89 -5.76 11.33 6.41
C MET A 89 -6.56 10.17 5.83
N GLU A 90 -6.25 9.72 4.60
CA GLU A 90 -6.96 8.60 3.97
C GLU A 90 -6.77 7.29 4.75
N LEU A 91 -5.54 6.99 5.18
CA LEU A 91 -5.24 5.82 6.00
C LEU A 91 -5.96 5.89 7.34
N LEU A 92 -6.00 7.06 7.98
CA LEU A 92 -6.76 7.27 9.22
C LEU A 92 -8.24 7.04 8.98
N GLU A 93 -8.86 7.63 7.96
CA GLU A 93 -10.28 7.43 7.67
C GLU A 93 -10.64 5.95 7.45
N LYS A 94 -9.74 5.15 6.86
CA LYS A 94 -9.98 3.71 6.62
C LYS A 94 -9.62 2.80 7.79
N SER A 95 -8.62 3.15 8.60
CA SER A 95 -8.27 2.41 9.82
C SER A 95 -9.18 2.75 11.00
N VAL A 96 -9.71 3.98 11.02
CA VAL A 96 -10.71 4.52 11.94
C VAL A 96 -12.11 4.23 11.37
N ASN A 97 -12.37 2.99 10.95
CA ASN A 97 -13.73 2.46 10.96
C ASN A 97 -14.07 2.11 12.42
N ILE A 98 -14.08 3.14 13.29
CA ILE A 98 -14.49 3.00 14.67
C ILE A 98 -15.95 2.56 14.60
N GLU A 99 -16.18 1.34 15.05
CA GLU A 99 -17.50 0.81 15.38
C GLU A 99 -18.36 1.91 16.00
N HIS A 100 -19.47 2.23 15.33
CA HIS A 100 -20.52 3.08 15.88
C HIS A 100 -21.76 2.26 16.19
#